data_AF-A0A9E5UWE3-F1
#
_entry.id   AF-A0A9E5UWE3-F1
#
_cell.length_a   1.000
_cell.length_b   1.000
_cell.length_c   1.000
_cell.angle_alpha   90.00
_cell.angle_beta   90.00
_cell.angle_gamma   90.00
#
_symmetry.space_group_name_H-M   'P 1'
#
loop_
_entity.id
_entity.type
_entity.pdbx_description
1 polymer ?
#
loop_
_entity_poly.entity_id
_entity_poly.type
_entity_poly.pdbx_seq_one_letter_code
_entity_poly.pdbx_strand_id
1 'polypeptide(L)'
;MDELEECLNRKLSDISITLSNLLSVVSKLSEQTDKKPSGEKLDLLVVSDGDIIDALHEQRVQERQAIAAVKAIKHWQQSGEGLTWANLKKSVGSGEHKIPDFGSATYNALKNIGRI
;
A
#
# COMPACT_ATOMS: atom_id res chain seq x y z
N MET A 1 -31.43 20.84 -43.89
CA MET A 1 -31.43 19.73 -42.91
C MET A 1 -30.00 19.26 -42.69
N ASP A 2 -29.20 19.26 -43.76
CA ASP A 2 -27.80 18.81 -43.81
C ASP A 2 -26.80 19.59 -42.92
N GLU A 3 -26.92 20.91 -42.78
CA GLU A 3 -25.97 21.70 -41.95
C GLU A 3 -26.04 21.39 -40.45
N LEU A 4 -27.23 21.08 -39.95
CA LEU A 4 -27.43 20.77 -38.53
C LEU A 4 -26.84 19.39 -38.20
N GLU A 5 -26.98 18.44 -39.13
CA GLU A 5 -26.45 17.09 -39.03
C GLU A 5 -24.91 17.08 -39.13
N GLU A 6 -24.35 17.91 -40.03
CA GLU A 6 -22.90 18.08 -40.14
C GLU A 6 -22.30 18.72 -38.88
N CYS A 7 -22.97 19.72 -38.30
CA CYS A 7 -22.56 20.35 -37.05
C CYS A 7 -22.59 19.37 -35.86
N LEU A 8 -23.62 18.52 -35.79
CA LEU A 8 -23.75 17.51 -34.73
C LEU A 8 -22.65 16.45 -34.85
N ASN A 9 -22.34 16.00 -36.07
CA ASN A 9 -21.31 15.00 -36.32
C ASN A 9 -19.90 15.51 -35.98
N ARG A 10 -19.60 16.79 -36.26
CA ARG A 10 -18.32 17.40 -35.85
C ARG A 10 -18.18 17.44 -34.33
N LYS A 11 -19.23 17.87 -33.62
CA LYS A 11 -19.22 17.90 -32.15
C LYS A 11 -19.05 16.51 -31.53
N LEU A 12 -19.68 15.50 -32.10
CA LEU A 12 -19.52 14.10 -31.66
C LEU A 12 -18.08 13.60 -31.88
N SER A 13 -17.45 13.99 -32.99
CA SER A 13 -16.05 13.67 -33.28
C SER A 13 -15.10 14.31 -32.25
N ASP A 14 -15.28 15.59 -31.95
CA ASP A 14 -14.46 16.32 -30.97
C ASP A 14 -14.57 15.70 -29.57
N ILE A 15 -15.78 15.27 -29.17
CA ILE A 15 -16.01 14.57 -27.90
C ILE A 15 -15.27 13.22 -27.90
N SER A 16 -15.34 12.45 -28.98
CA SER A 16 -14.66 11.15 -29.09
C SER A 16 -13.13 11.28 -28.96
N ILE A 17 -12.56 12.31 -29.60
CA ILE A 17 -11.13 12.61 -29.50
C ILE A 17 -10.77 12.99 -28.06
N THR A 18 -11.57 13.84 -27.44
CA THR A 18 -11.35 14.29 -26.05
C THR A 18 -11.41 13.12 -25.07
N LEU A 19 -12.38 12.22 -25.22
CA LEU A 19 -12.51 11.03 -24.38
C LEU A 19 -11.30 10.09 -24.55
N SER A 20 -10.84 9.90 -25.78
CA SER A 20 -9.67 9.06 -26.06
C SER A 20 -8.39 9.63 -25.42
N ASN A 21 -8.24 10.96 -25.47
CA ASN A 21 -7.11 11.65 -24.83
C ASN A 21 -7.18 11.56 -23.30
N LEU A 22 -8.37 11.75 -22.72
CA LEU A 22 -8.57 11.61 -21.28
C LEU A 22 -8.29 10.18 -20.81
N LEU A 23 -8.75 9.16 -21.55
CA LEU A 23 -8.46 7.77 -21.25
C LEU A 23 -6.95 7.50 -21.27
N SER A 24 -6.22 8.04 -22.27
CA SER A 24 -4.77 7.92 -22.34
C SER A 24 -4.07 8.59 -21.15
N VAL A 25 -4.53 9.77 -20.73
CA VAL A 25 -3.98 10.48 -19.56
C VAL A 25 -4.26 9.71 -18.28
N VAL A 26 -5.47 9.17 -18.10
CA VAL A 26 -5.82 8.35 -16.94
C VAL A 26 -4.97 7.07 -16.88
N SER A 27 -4.75 6.39 -18.01
CA SER A 27 -3.86 5.22 -18.05
C SER A 27 -2.42 5.58 -17.65
N LYS A 28 -1.88 6.69 -18.17
CA LYS A 28 -0.53 7.16 -17.82
C LYS A 28 -0.41 7.58 -16.36
N LEU A 29 -1.45 8.19 -15.79
CA LEU A 29 -1.47 8.56 -14.38
C LEU A 29 -1.61 7.34 -13.48
N SER A 30 -2.42 6.35 -13.88
CA SER A 30 -2.54 5.06 -13.17
C SER A 30 -1.19 4.33 -13.12
N GLU A 31 -0.43 4.32 -14.22
CA GLU A 31 0.92 3.74 -14.26
C GLU A 31 1.94 4.53 -13.42
N GLN A 32 1.68 5.81 -13.11
CA GLN A 32 2.55 6.64 -12.29
C GLN A 32 2.25 6.52 -10.80
N THR A 33 1.03 6.17 -10.40
CA THR A 33 0.66 5.99 -8.98
C THR A 33 1.19 4.71 -8.36
N ASP A 34 1.63 3.72 -9.16
CA ASP A 34 2.22 2.46 -8.65
C ASP A 34 3.72 2.54 -8.34
N LYS A 35 4.39 3.67 -8.63
CA LYS A 35 5.79 3.87 -8.23
C LYS A 35 5.88 4.63 -6.92
N LYS A 36 5.61 3.89 -5.83
CA LYS A 36 6.10 4.27 -4.49
C LYS A 36 7.58 4.68 -4.62
N PRO A 37 8.00 5.84 -4.08
CA PRO A 37 9.39 6.26 -4.17
C PRO A 37 10.26 5.17 -3.55
N SER A 38 11.01 4.47 -4.41
CA SER A 38 11.93 3.41 -4.02
C SER A 38 12.97 4.01 -3.08
N GLY A 39 12.80 3.76 -1.78
CA GLY A 39 13.73 4.18 -0.73
C GLY A 39 13.09 4.82 0.51
N GLU A 40 11.85 5.29 0.45
CA GLU A 40 11.23 5.90 1.62
C GLU A 40 10.54 4.86 2.52
N LYS A 41 10.88 4.89 3.81
CA LYS A 41 10.30 3.99 4.80
C LYS A 41 8.87 4.40 5.15
N LEU A 42 7.98 3.41 5.20
CA LEU A 42 6.60 3.56 5.66
C LEU A 42 6.56 4.03 7.11
N ASP A 43 5.74 5.05 7.40
CA ASP A 43 5.48 5.47 8.77
C ASP A 43 4.45 4.52 9.41
N LEU A 44 4.94 3.57 10.22
CA LEU A 44 4.12 2.51 10.81
C LEU A 44 3.09 3.01 11.84
N LEU A 45 3.11 4.30 12.19
CA LEU A 45 2.12 4.91 13.09
C LEU A 45 0.84 5.34 12.37
N VAL A 46 0.92 5.63 11.06
CA VAL A 46 -0.19 6.24 10.29
C VAL A 46 -0.51 5.50 8.99
N VAL A 47 0.39 4.66 8.51
CA VAL A 47 0.21 3.88 7.28
C VAL A 47 -0.95 2.88 7.42
N SER A 48 -1.63 2.59 6.31
CA SER A 48 -2.71 1.61 6.30
C SER A 48 -2.19 0.18 6.43
N ASP A 49 -3.03 -0.73 6.91
CA ASP A 49 -2.71 -2.16 6.98
C ASP A 49 -2.39 -2.75 5.59
N GLY A 50 -3.10 -2.29 4.55
CA GLY A 50 -2.91 -2.74 3.17
C GLY A 50 -1.52 -2.41 2.64
N ASP A 51 -1.10 -1.15 2.82
CA ASP A 51 0.22 -0.70 2.37
C ASP A 51 1.37 -1.43 3.10
N ILE A 52 1.16 -1.85 4.36
CA ILE A 52 2.12 -2.69 5.09
C ILE A 52 2.20 -4.07 4.45
N ILE A 53 1.06 -4.69 4.16
CA ILE A 53 0.99 -6.02 3.56
C ILE A 53 1.64 -6.02 2.17
N ASP A 54 1.29 -5.07 1.32
CA ASP A 54 1.84 -4.95 -0.04
C ASP A 54 3.36 -4.76 0.00
N ALA A 55 3.86 -3.89 0.88
CA ALA A 55 5.31 -3.67 1.04
C ALA A 55 6.04 -4.90 1.58
N LEU A 56 5.40 -5.73 2.41
CA LEU A 56 5.98 -7.00 2.87
C LEU A 56 5.99 -8.05 1.75
N HIS A 57 4.96 -8.07 0.91
CA HIS A 57 4.91 -8.94 -0.28
C HIS A 57 5.99 -8.59 -1.30
N GLU A 58 6.31 -7.31 -1.50
CA GLU A 58 7.47 -6.88 -2.30
C GLU A 58 8.79 -7.45 -1.77
N GLN A 59 8.89 -7.70 -0.46
CA GLN A 59 10.02 -8.39 0.19
C GLN A 59 9.86 -9.93 0.26
N ARG A 60 8.90 -10.50 -0.48
CA ARG A 60 8.61 -11.95 -0.54
C ARG A 60 8.21 -12.57 0.80
N VAL A 61 7.67 -11.78 1.72
CA VAL A 61 7.03 -12.28 2.94
C VAL A 61 5.72 -12.97 2.56
N GLN A 62 5.35 -14.07 3.23
CA GLN A 62 4.10 -14.77 2.93
C GLN A 62 2.91 -14.02 3.54
N GLU A 63 1.74 -14.09 2.89
CA GLU A 63 0.47 -13.48 3.34
C GLU A 63 0.21 -13.65 4.85
N ARG A 64 0.27 -14.89 5.35
CA ARG A 64 0.05 -15.17 6.78
C ARG A 64 1.00 -14.43 7.71
N GLN A 65 2.24 -14.24 7.27
CA GLN A 65 3.29 -13.53 8.02
C GLN A 65 3.10 -12.02 7.92
N ALA A 66 2.66 -11.51 6.77
CA ALA A 66 2.32 -10.09 6.59
C ALA A 66 1.14 -9.69 7.47
N ILE A 67 0.08 -10.51 7.51
CA ILE A 67 -1.05 -10.34 8.44
C ILE A 67 -0.57 -10.39 9.90
N ALA A 68 0.36 -11.30 10.23
CA ALA A 68 0.93 -11.37 11.58
C ALA A 68 1.73 -10.10 11.95
N ALA A 69 2.41 -9.47 11.00
CA ALA A 69 3.09 -8.19 11.21
C ALA A 69 2.12 -7.06 11.54
N VAL A 70 1.01 -6.96 10.79
CA VAL A 70 -0.06 -6.00 11.07
C VAL A 70 -0.66 -6.23 12.46
N LYS A 71 -0.93 -7.49 12.84
CA LYS A 71 -1.42 -7.84 14.19
C LYS A 71 -0.43 -7.41 15.28
N ALA A 72 0.86 -7.62 15.07
CA ALA A 72 1.90 -7.19 16.01
C ALA A 72 1.94 -5.66 16.15
N ILE A 73 1.84 -4.91 15.05
CA ILE A 73 1.77 -3.44 15.08
C ILE A 73 0.57 -2.98 15.90
N LYS A 74 -0.63 -3.49 15.60
CA LYS A 74 -1.86 -3.13 16.30
C LYS A 74 -1.81 -3.45 17.79
N HIS A 75 -1.29 -4.62 18.15
CA HIS A 75 -1.11 -5.03 19.55
C HIS A 75 -0.34 -3.96 20.34
N TRP A 76 0.74 -3.42 19.77
CA TRP A 76 1.58 -2.42 20.44
C TRP A 76 1.08 -0.98 20.31
N GLN A 77 0.35 -0.64 19.24
CA GLN A 77 -0.36 0.64 19.15
C GLN A 77 -1.46 0.76 20.20
N GLN A 78 -2.12 -0.35 20.52
CA GLN A 78 -3.20 -0.41 21.50
C GLN A 78 -2.70 -0.68 22.92
N SER A 79 -1.45 -1.08 23.10
CA SER A 79 -0.88 -1.29 24.43
C SER A 79 -0.46 0.02 25.08
N GLY A 80 -0.47 0.05 26.41
CA GLY A 80 0.06 1.20 27.17
C GLY A 80 1.59 1.37 27.03
N GLU A 81 2.31 0.41 26.45
CA GLU A 81 3.77 0.46 26.24
C GLU A 81 4.16 1.12 24.90
N GLY A 82 3.21 1.27 23.98
CA GLY A 82 3.42 1.90 22.68
C GLY A 82 4.14 1.05 21.63
N LEU A 83 4.01 1.47 20.37
CA LEU A 83 4.69 0.87 19.23
C LEU A 83 6.16 1.27 19.22
N THR A 84 7.05 0.31 19.44
CA THR A 84 8.51 0.48 19.29
C THR A 84 9.12 -0.78 18.68
N TRP A 85 10.31 -0.67 18.08
CA TRP A 85 11.04 -1.83 17.57
C TRP A 85 11.37 -2.84 18.66
N ALA A 86 11.67 -2.37 19.87
CA ALA A 86 11.95 -3.23 21.02
C ALA A 86 10.72 -4.04 21.42
N ASN A 87 9.54 -3.41 21.43
CA ASN A 87 8.28 -4.07 21.74
C ASN A 87 7.85 -5.04 20.64
N LEU A 88 7.94 -4.67 19.36
CA LEU A 88 7.71 -5.59 18.24
C LEU A 88 8.62 -6.82 18.32
N LYS A 89 9.88 -6.65 18.73
CA LYS A 89 10.81 -7.79 18.89
C LYS A 89 10.31 -8.79 19.96
N LYS A 90 9.61 -8.34 21.00
CA LYS A 90 8.99 -9.24 22.01
C LYS A 90 7.95 -10.16 21.35
N SER A 91 7.30 -9.73 20.27
CA SER A 91 6.30 -10.52 19.55
C SER A 91 6.86 -11.66 18.69
N VAL A 92 8.18 -11.68 18.45
CA VAL A 92 8.88 -12.75 17.71
C VAL A 92 9.12 -13.99 18.58
N GLY A 93 9.25 -13.80 19.90
CA GLY A 93 9.71 -14.83 20.82
C GLY A 93 8.59 -15.73 21.36
N SER A 94 8.84 -16.27 22.55
CA SER A 94 7.85 -16.98 23.37
C SER A 94 7.43 -16.11 24.55
N GLY A 95 6.13 -16.07 24.84
CA GLY A 95 5.60 -15.33 25.99
C GLY A 95 4.25 -14.70 25.69
N GLU A 96 3.80 -13.87 26.63
CA GLU A 96 2.49 -13.22 26.60
C GLU A 96 2.25 -12.34 25.37
N HIS A 97 3.31 -11.75 24.80
CA HIS A 97 3.22 -10.87 23.64
C HIS A 97 3.50 -11.55 22.30
N LYS A 98 3.68 -12.88 22.30
CA LYS A 98 3.97 -13.64 21.07
C LYS A 98 2.80 -13.51 20.10
N ILE A 99 3.12 -13.15 18.86
CA ILE A 99 2.15 -13.16 17.76
C ILE A 99 2.45 -14.38 16.88
N PRO A 100 1.49 -15.32 16.70
CA PRO A 100 1.65 -16.44 15.78
C PRO A 100 2.04 -15.96 14.38
N ASP A 101 2.94 -16.71 13.72
CA ASP A 101 3.49 -16.42 12.39
C ASP A 101 4.32 -15.13 12.24
N PHE A 102 4.50 -14.34 13.30
CA PHE A 102 5.39 -13.19 13.31
C PHE A 102 6.81 -13.59 13.72
N GLY A 103 7.57 -14.14 12.76
CA GLY A 103 8.95 -14.60 13.00
C GLY A 103 10.02 -13.53 12.81
N SER A 104 11.28 -13.87 13.13
CA SER A 104 12.44 -12.97 13.00
C SER A 104 12.62 -12.43 11.57
N ALA A 105 12.37 -13.26 10.55
CA ALA A 105 12.45 -12.85 9.16
C ALA A 105 11.43 -11.75 8.83
N THR A 106 10.18 -11.94 9.26
CA THR A 106 9.09 -10.96 9.10
C THR A 106 9.39 -9.66 9.84
N TYR A 107 9.91 -9.74 11.07
CA TYR A 107 10.33 -8.56 11.83
C TYR A 107 11.43 -7.76 11.11
N ASN A 108 12.44 -8.45 10.55
CA ASN A 108 13.52 -7.80 9.82
C ASN A 108 13.01 -7.16 8.51
N ALA A 109 12.13 -7.84 7.77
CA ALA A 109 11.50 -7.28 6.58
C ALA A 109 10.69 -6.02 6.93
N LEU A 110 9.90 -6.07 8.01
CA LEU A 110 9.14 -4.91 8.51
C LEU A 110 10.05 -3.72 8.86
N LYS A 111 11.21 -3.99 9.48
CA LYS A 111 12.20 -2.95 9.82
C LYS A 111 12.89 -2.33 8.59
N ASN A 112 12.98 -3.08 7.50
CA ASN A 112 13.52 -2.59 6.24
C ASN A 112 12.54 -1.65 5.54
N ILE A 113 11.25 -1.98 5.56
CA ILE A 113 10.21 -1.20 4.88
C ILE A 113 9.64 -0.05 5.74
N GLY A 114 9.80 -0.09 7.06
CA GLY A 114 9.10 0.80 7.99
C GLY A 114 10.01 1.62 8.92
N ARG A 115 9.46 2.74 9.40
CA ARG A 115 9.94 3.57 10.51
C ARG A 115 8.84 3.69 11.57
N ILE A 116 9.25 3.89 12.83
CA ILE A 116 8.41 4.06 14.02
C ILE A 116 8.92 5.31 14.74
#